data_AF-A0A531JZS5-F1
#
_entry.id   AF-A0A531JZS5-F1
#
_cell.length_a   1.000
_cell.length_b   1.000
_cell.length_c   1.000
_cell.angle_alpha   90.00
_cell.angle_beta   90.00
_cell.angle_gamma   90.00
#
_symmetry.space_group_name_H-M   'P 1'
#
loop_
_entity.id
_entity.type
_entity.pdbx_description
1 polymer ?
#
loop_
_entity_poly.entity_id
_entity_poly.type
_entity_poly.pdbx_seq_one_letter_code
_entity_poly.pdbx_strand_id
1 'polypeptide(L)'
;QAGHVVRQIDLAALNFPMLRTMQEFEHGAIPDSLKDAAGAIVWAEHIVFVFPLWLGTMPALLKAFLEQVMRPGTAFAYPDKGRGFTKTLLRGRSARLVVTMGMPSLLYQLWFLGHGIAGMRRSIL
;
A
#
# COMPACT_ATOMS: atom_id res chain seq x y z
N GLN A 1 -20.27 -16.55 8.03
CA GLN A 1 -19.60 -15.73 7.00
C GLN A 1 -20.54 -14.60 6.63
N ALA A 2 -20.07 -13.36 6.52
CA ALA A 2 -20.91 -12.17 6.29
C ALA A 2 -21.25 -11.89 4.80
N GLY A 3 -21.06 -12.87 3.91
CA GLY A 3 -21.38 -12.74 2.47
C GLY A 3 -20.34 -12.01 1.62
N HIS A 4 -19.18 -11.64 2.17
CA HIS A 4 -18.10 -11.01 1.40
C HIS A 4 -17.19 -12.04 0.73
N VAL A 5 -16.81 -11.79 -0.52
CA VAL A 5 -15.72 -12.50 -1.18
C VAL A 5 -14.41 -11.91 -0.68
N VAL A 6 -13.49 -12.78 -0.24
CA VAL A 6 -12.21 -12.36 0.35
C VAL A 6 -11.06 -12.94 -0.47
N ARG A 7 -10.10 -12.09 -0.82
CA ARG A 7 -8.78 -12.50 -1.34
C ARG A 7 -7.74 -12.18 -0.29
N GLN A 8 -6.98 -13.18 0.12
CA GLN A 8 -5.89 -13.02 1.07
C GLN A 8 -4.55 -13.06 0.33
N ILE A 9 -3.70 -12.08 0.61
CA ILE A 9 -2.34 -12.02 0.11
C ILE A 9 -1.41 -12.13 1.32
N ASP A 10 -0.69 -13.24 1.41
CA ASP A 10 0.40 -13.37 2.38
C ASP A 10 1.65 -12.72 1.82
N LEU A 11 1.85 -11.45 2.18
CA LEU A 11 2.97 -10.67 1.68
C LEU A 11 4.33 -11.26 2.09
N ALA A 12 4.42 -11.92 3.25
CA ALA A 12 5.69 -12.47 3.74
C ALA A 12 6.16 -13.66 2.89
N ALA A 13 5.24 -14.33 2.18
CA ALA A 13 5.54 -15.43 1.27
C ALA A 13 5.86 -14.97 -0.16
N LEU A 14 5.67 -13.68 -0.48
CA LEU A 14 5.95 -13.15 -1.82
C LEU A 14 7.42 -12.76 -1.96
N ASN A 15 7.98 -13.07 -3.14
CA ASN A 15 9.31 -12.61 -3.53
C ASN A 15 9.21 -11.70 -4.76
N PHE A 16 9.77 -10.50 -4.66
CA PHE A 16 9.74 -9.49 -5.72
C PHE A 16 10.92 -8.52 -5.54
N PRO A 17 11.41 -7.92 -6.63
CA PRO A 17 12.50 -6.95 -6.54
C PRO A 17 12.06 -5.67 -5.85
N MET A 18 12.93 -5.09 -5.02
CA MET A 18 12.76 -3.70 -4.57
C MET A 18 13.13 -2.75 -5.71
N LEU A 19 12.33 -1.71 -5.88
CA LEU A 19 12.65 -0.63 -6.81
C LEU A 19 13.87 0.14 -6.31
N ARG A 20 14.80 0.45 -7.21
CA ARG A 20 16.04 1.17 -6.89
C ARG A 20 16.15 2.53 -7.56
N THR A 21 15.37 2.76 -8.61
CA THR A 21 15.47 3.97 -9.41
C THR A 21 14.09 4.55 -9.72
N MET A 22 14.06 5.85 -9.98
CA MET A 22 12.87 6.55 -10.47
C MET A 22 12.37 5.95 -11.79
N GLN A 23 13.30 5.55 -12.67
CA GLN A 23 12.96 4.95 -13.96
C GLN A 23 12.20 3.63 -13.79
N GLU A 24 12.62 2.80 -12.84
CA GLU A 24 11.89 1.57 -12.49
C GLU A 24 10.50 1.88 -11.92
N PHE A 25 10.38 2.90 -11.07
CA PHE A 25 9.09 3.30 -10.50
C PHE A 25 8.13 3.83 -11.57
N GLU A 26 8.58 4.73 -12.44
CA GLU A 26 7.72 5.39 -13.42
C GLU A 26 7.40 4.52 -14.65
N HIS A 27 8.37 3.73 -15.13
CA HIS A 27 8.28 3.09 -16.45
C HIS A 27 8.45 1.57 -16.45
N GLY A 28 8.88 0.95 -15.35
CA GLY A 28 9.00 -0.51 -15.25
C GLY A 28 7.66 -1.26 -15.42
N ALA A 29 7.69 -2.58 -15.49
CA ALA A 29 6.48 -3.42 -15.39
C ALA A 29 6.30 -3.95 -13.96
N ILE A 30 5.05 -4.24 -13.56
CA ILE A 30 4.81 -4.98 -12.32
C ILE A 30 5.37 -6.41 -12.50
N PRO A 31 6.21 -6.91 -11.58
CA PRO A 31 6.71 -8.28 -11.63
C PRO A 31 5.57 -9.31 -11.70
N ASP A 32 5.78 -10.41 -12.42
CA ASP A 32 4.76 -11.45 -12.57
C ASP A 32 4.28 -12.00 -11.22
N SER A 33 5.19 -12.12 -10.24
CA SER A 33 4.88 -12.56 -8.88
C SER A 33 3.91 -11.64 -8.12
N LEU A 34 3.69 -10.41 -8.61
CA LEU A 34 2.80 -9.42 -8.00
C LEU A 34 1.53 -9.16 -8.81
N LYS A 35 1.34 -9.78 -9.99
CA LYS A 35 0.18 -9.54 -10.84
C LYS A 35 -1.14 -9.87 -10.14
N ASP A 36 -1.21 -10.99 -9.45
CA ASP A 36 -2.41 -11.41 -8.72
C ASP A 36 -2.73 -10.45 -7.56
N ALA A 37 -1.71 -10.01 -6.83
CA ALA A 37 -1.86 -9.07 -5.72
C ALA A 37 -2.27 -7.67 -6.21
N ALA A 38 -1.68 -7.18 -7.31
CA ALA A 38 -2.07 -5.93 -7.96
C ALA A 38 -3.52 -6.00 -8.48
N GLY A 39 -3.90 -7.11 -9.12
CA GLY A 39 -5.26 -7.36 -9.55
C GLY A 39 -6.24 -7.41 -8.38
N ALA A 40 -5.86 -7.99 -7.24
CA ALA A 40 -6.68 -8.01 -6.03
C ALA A 40 -6.90 -6.60 -5.46
N ILE A 41 -5.87 -5.73 -5.46
CA ILE A 41 -5.99 -4.33 -5.03
C ILE A 41 -6.97 -3.56 -5.91
N VAL A 42 -6.90 -3.75 -7.23
CA VAL A 42 -7.83 -3.11 -8.17
C VAL A 42 -9.25 -3.68 -8.02
N TRP A 43 -9.39 -4.98 -7.79
CA TRP A 43 -10.70 -5.62 -7.61
C TRP A 43 -11.40 -5.23 -6.30
N ALA A 44 -10.64 -5.02 -5.22
CA ALA A 44 -11.19 -4.82 -3.90
C ALA A 44 -11.95 -3.50 -3.74
N GLU A 45 -13.13 -3.54 -3.11
CA GLU A 45 -13.86 -2.36 -2.63
C GLU A 45 -13.39 -1.91 -1.24
N HIS A 46 -12.90 -2.86 -0.44
CA HIS A 46 -12.33 -2.64 0.88
C HIS A 46 -11.02 -3.41 1.05
N ILE A 47 -9.95 -2.75 1.48
CA ILE A 47 -8.64 -3.37 1.72
C ILE A 47 -8.29 -3.32 3.21
N VAL A 48 -7.85 -4.45 3.78
CA VAL A 48 -7.37 -4.51 5.16
C VAL A 48 -5.88 -4.79 5.17
N PHE A 49 -5.09 -3.90 5.77
CA PHE A 49 -3.67 -4.12 6.00
C PHE A 49 -3.45 -4.58 7.44
N VAL A 50 -2.80 -5.73 7.61
CA VAL A 50 -2.44 -6.29 8.91
C VAL A 50 -0.93 -6.40 9.00
N PHE A 51 -0.29 -5.66 9.91
CA PHE A 51 1.17 -5.65 10.01
C PHE A 51 1.67 -5.16 11.38
N PRO A 52 2.89 -5.55 11.79
CA PRO A 52 3.54 -5.00 12.98
C PRO A 52 4.17 -3.63 12.71
N LEU A 53 4.17 -2.73 13.70
CA LEU A 53 5.01 -1.53 13.66
C LEU A 53 6.48 -1.88 13.85
N TRP A 54 7.30 -1.52 12.87
CA TRP A 54 8.75 -1.56 12.97
C TRP A 54 9.29 -0.14 12.85
N LEU A 55 10.09 0.26 13.84
CA LEU A 55 10.69 1.61 13.92
C LEU A 55 9.66 2.75 13.73
N GLY A 56 8.43 2.53 14.23
CA GLY A 56 7.36 3.52 14.20
C GLY A 56 6.50 3.59 12.93
N THR A 57 6.76 2.72 11.95
CA THR A 57 6.01 2.67 10.68
C THR A 57 5.81 1.24 10.17
N MET A 58 5.26 1.11 8.95
CA MET A 58 5.08 -0.16 8.26
C MET A 58 6.42 -0.89 8.01
N PRO A 59 6.43 -2.22 7.93
CA PRO A 59 7.61 -2.98 7.52
C PRO A 59 8.12 -2.56 6.13
N ALA A 60 9.44 -2.63 5.92
CA ALA A 60 10.06 -2.31 4.64
C ALA A 60 9.48 -3.12 3.46
N LEU A 61 9.16 -4.40 3.69
CA LEU A 61 8.52 -5.26 2.70
C LEU A 61 7.13 -4.76 2.27
N LEU A 62 6.33 -4.25 3.22
CA LEU A 62 5.02 -3.65 2.91
C LEU A 62 5.20 -2.36 2.11
N LYS A 63 6.17 -1.52 2.47
CA LYS A 63 6.46 -0.31 1.70
C LYS A 63 6.89 -0.64 0.26
N ALA A 64 7.80 -1.60 0.09
CA ALA A 64 8.28 -2.03 -1.22
C ALA A 64 7.16 -2.65 -2.08
N PHE A 65 6.28 -3.43 -1.46
CA PHE A 65 5.09 -3.97 -2.14
C PHE A 65 4.18 -2.85 -2.64
N LEU A 66 3.86 -1.88 -1.79
CA LEU A 66 3.03 -0.73 -2.16
C LEU A 66 3.68 0.07 -3.29
N GLU A 67 5.00 0.28 -3.26
CA GLU A 67 5.73 0.94 -4.35
C GLU A 67 5.66 0.17 -5.67
N GLN A 68 5.59 -1.17 -5.65
CA GLN A 68 5.44 -1.99 -6.85
C GLN A 68 4.01 -1.98 -7.40
N VAL A 69 3.00 -2.10 -6.55
CA VAL A 69 1.59 -2.24 -6.99
C VAL A 69 0.89 -0.89 -7.18
N MET A 70 1.38 0.17 -6.56
CA MET A 70 0.84 1.52 -6.69
C MET A 70 1.65 2.37 -7.68
N ARG A 71 2.01 1.77 -8.82
CA ARG A 71 2.77 2.45 -9.88
C ARG A 71 1.85 3.21 -10.84
N PRO A 72 2.41 4.16 -11.62
CA PRO A 72 1.67 4.84 -12.67
C PRO A 72 0.99 3.83 -13.62
N GLY A 73 -0.27 4.07 -13.95
CA GLY A 73 -1.09 3.17 -14.78
C GLY A 73 -1.84 2.09 -14.01
N THR A 74 -1.52 1.83 -12.74
CA THR A 74 -2.24 0.85 -11.89
C THR A 74 -3.05 1.55 -10.78
N ALA A 75 -2.41 2.34 -9.92
CA ALA A 75 -3.11 3.04 -8.83
C ALA A 75 -3.43 4.50 -9.15
N PHE A 76 -2.63 5.13 -9.99
CA PHE A 76 -2.86 6.50 -10.45
C PHE A 76 -2.34 6.72 -11.86
N ALA A 77 -2.90 7.67 -12.58
CA ALA A 77 -2.43 8.10 -13.90
C ALA A 77 -1.93 9.54 -13.84
N TYR A 78 -0.74 9.77 -14.40
CA TYR A 78 -0.27 11.13 -14.68
C TYR A 78 -1.07 11.74 -15.82
N PRO A 79 -1.37 13.05 -15.79
CA PRO A 79 -2.04 13.72 -16.89
C PRO A 79 -1.13 13.78 -18.13
N ASP A 80 -1.70 13.54 -19.32
CA ASP A 80 -0.96 13.36 -20.57
C ASP A 80 -0.06 14.54 -21.02
N LYS A 81 -0.12 15.71 -20.37
CA LYS A 81 0.66 16.91 -20.76
C LYS A 81 1.06 17.81 -19.58
N GLY A 82 1.23 17.27 -18.38
CA GLY A 82 1.67 18.03 -17.20
C GLY A 82 0.70 19.11 -16.69
N ARG A 83 -0.49 19.25 -17.30
CA ARG A 83 -1.59 20.10 -16.81
C ARG A 83 -2.70 19.20 -16.26
N GLY A 84 -2.79 19.12 -14.94
CA GLY A 84 -3.87 18.40 -14.23
C GLY A 84 -3.39 17.79 -12.92
N PHE A 85 -4.34 17.36 -12.08
CA PHE A 85 -4.05 16.60 -10.87
C PHE A 85 -3.95 15.10 -11.21
N THR A 86 -3.06 14.38 -10.52
CA THR A 86 -2.91 12.92 -10.64
C THR A 86 -4.26 12.24 -10.38
N LYS A 87 -4.74 11.42 -11.32
CA LYS A 87 -6.04 10.76 -11.19
C LYS A 87 -5.86 9.43 -10.46
N THR A 88 -6.39 9.31 -9.25
CA THR A 88 -6.44 8.02 -8.55
C THR A 88 -7.44 7.08 -9.22
N LEU A 89 -6.99 5.87 -9.54
CA LEU A 89 -7.82 4.78 -10.08
C LEU A 89 -8.53 4.00 -8.97
N LEU A 90 -8.18 4.29 -7.70
CA LEU A 90 -8.73 3.64 -6.51
C LEU A 90 -9.86 4.43 -5.83
N ARG A 91 -10.42 5.47 -6.48
CA ARG A 91 -11.46 6.33 -5.89
C ARG A 91 -12.70 5.54 -5.46
N GLY A 92 -13.27 5.90 -4.30
CA GLY A 92 -14.50 5.28 -3.77
C GLY A 92 -14.27 3.97 -3.01
N ARG A 93 -13.03 3.49 -2.94
CA ARG A 93 -12.64 2.35 -2.10
C ARG A 93 -12.34 2.81 -0.68
N SER A 94 -12.42 1.88 0.26
CA SER A 94 -12.07 2.12 1.66
C SER A 94 -10.97 1.18 2.11
N ALA A 95 -10.28 1.53 3.19
CA ALA A 95 -9.31 0.61 3.78
C ALA A 95 -9.22 0.73 5.29
N ARG A 96 -8.69 -0.32 5.91
CA ARG A 96 -8.53 -0.47 7.35
C ARG A 96 -7.11 -0.92 7.67
N LEU A 97 -6.56 -0.37 8.75
CA LEU A 97 -5.27 -0.75 9.27
C LEU A 97 -5.47 -1.50 10.59
N VAL A 98 -4.95 -2.71 10.68
CA VAL A 98 -4.85 -3.49 11.91
C VAL A 98 -3.38 -3.61 12.23
N VAL A 99 -2.94 -2.86 13.24
CA VAL A 99 -1.52 -2.66 13.50
C VAL A 99 -1.17 -3.20 14.86
N THR A 100 -0.21 -4.12 14.91
CA THR A 100 0.30 -4.66 16.18
C THR A 100 1.57 -3.92 16.59
N MET A 101 1.75 -3.68 17.88
CA MET A 101 2.94 -3.02 18.40
C MET A 101 3.23 -3.49 19.84
N GLY A 102 4.51 -3.51 20.22
CA GLY A 102 4.94 -3.92 21.56
C GLY A 102 4.80 -2.84 22.63
N MET A 103 4.41 -1.62 22.25
CA MET A 103 4.32 -0.47 23.16
C MET A 103 2.87 0.03 23.29
N PRO A 104 2.50 0.69 24.40
CA PRO A 104 1.19 1.32 24.54
C PRO A 104 0.94 2.39 23.45
N SER A 105 -0.30 2.51 23.00
CA SER A 105 -0.71 3.42 21.92
C SER A 105 -0.39 4.89 22.21
N LEU A 106 -0.57 5.34 23.46
CA LEU A 106 -0.25 6.72 23.87
C LEU A 106 1.25 7.01 23.73
N LEU A 107 2.10 6.05 24.11
CA LEU A 107 3.55 6.21 23.99
C LEU A 107 3.97 6.26 22.52
N TYR A 108 3.34 5.46 21.65
CA TYR A 108 3.54 5.55 20.20
C TYR A 108 3.15 6.93 19.66
N GLN A 109 2.01 7.46 20.08
CA GLN A 109 1.55 8.80 19.68
C GLN A 109 2.48 9.91 20.13
N LEU A 110 3.10 9.81 21.30
CA LEU A 110 4.02 10.84 21.80
C LEU A 110 5.42 10.74 21.17
N TRP A 111 5.98 9.53 21.09
CA TRP A 111 7.36 9.33 20.62
C TRP A 111 7.49 9.38 19.10
N PHE A 112 6.58 8.71 18.40
CA PHE A 112 6.58 8.64 16.95
C PHE A 112 5.56 9.59 16.32
N LEU A 113 4.86 10.42 17.10
CA LEU A 113 3.87 11.38 16.60
C LEU A 113 2.75 10.73 15.77
N GLY A 114 2.54 9.42 15.95
CA GLY A 114 1.63 8.64 15.11
C GLY A 114 1.98 8.60 13.61
N HIS A 115 3.20 9.01 13.22
CA HIS A 115 3.53 9.37 11.84
C HIS A 115 3.30 8.23 10.84
N GLY A 116 3.72 7.01 11.16
CA GLY A 116 3.61 5.87 10.24
C GLY A 116 2.16 5.54 9.90
N ILE A 117 1.29 5.48 10.91
CA ILE A 117 -0.15 5.25 10.71
C ILE A 117 -0.80 6.45 10.02
N ALA A 118 -0.49 7.68 10.44
CA ALA A 118 -1.04 8.89 9.83
C ALA A 118 -0.68 9.02 8.34
N GLY A 119 0.55 8.68 7.96
CA GLY A 119 0.99 8.67 6.57
C GLY A 119 0.18 7.71 5.70
N MET A 120 -0.07 6.49 6.19
CA MET A 120 -0.90 5.53 5.46
C MET A 120 -2.37 5.96 5.39
N ARG A 121 -2.93 6.53 6.47
CA ARG A 121 -4.30 7.06 6.46
C ARG A 121 -4.52 8.22 5.49
N ARG A 122 -3.46 8.93 5.10
CA ARG A 122 -3.54 10.05 4.14
C ARG A 122 -3.22 9.65 2.70
N SER A 123 -2.41 8.61 2.52
CA SER A 123 -1.85 8.23 1.22
C SER A 123 -2.51 7.01 0.60
N ILE A 124 -3.16 6.16 1.42
CA ILE A 124 -3.72 4.87 1.01
C ILE A 124 -5.22 4.77 1.31
N LEU A 125 -5.70 5.42 2.38
CA LEU A 125 -7.12 5.54 2.72
C LEU A 125 -7.73 6.81 2.10
#